data_AF-J9DYC8-F1
#
_entry.id   AF-J9DYC8-F1
#
_cell.length_a   1.000
_cell.length_b   1.000
_cell.length_c   1.000
_cell.angle_alpha   90.00
_cell.angle_beta   90.00
_cell.angle_gamma   90.00
#
_symmetry.space_group_name_H-M   'P 1'
#
loop_
_entity.id
_entity.type
_entity.pdbx_description
1 polymer ?
#
loop_
_entity_poly.entity_id
_entity_poly.type
_entity_poly.pdbx_seq_one_letter_code
_entity_poly.pdbx_strand_id
1 'polypeptide(L)'
;DADEALIKEGKNKIFQQYPKTITLIGRPVLTTLYYSCLYHFDLPVNAYASPLSIKEFFSMTEKQYAWMAISALTRLKRWNDIERVLMSKKLLGGVKIQCPFAWRHLFTIISSDEQQPPKEV
;
A
#
# COMPACT_ATOMS: atom_id res chain seq x y z
N ASP A 1 15.37 -0.75 -13.92
CA ASP A 1 14.31 -0.60 -12.90
C ASP A 1 14.76 0.48 -11.93
N ALA A 2 13.92 1.47 -11.64
CA ALA A 2 14.31 2.70 -10.92
C ALA A 2 14.74 2.42 -9.47
N ASP A 3 14.21 1.35 -8.87
CA ASP A 3 14.52 0.99 -7.49
C ASP A 3 15.92 0.40 -7.31
N GLU A 4 16.53 -0.11 -8.38
CA GLU A 4 17.90 -0.67 -8.32
C GLU A 4 18.92 0.38 -7.89
N ALA A 5 18.73 1.64 -8.28
CA ALA A 5 19.57 2.74 -7.84
C ALA A 5 19.43 2.97 -6.32
N LEU A 6 18.19 3.02 -5.81
CA LEU A 6 17.89 3.20 -4.39
C LEU A 6 18.40 2.03 -3.53
N ILE A 7 18.32 0.80 -4.06
CA ILE A 7 18.84 -0.41 -3.42
C ILE A 7 20.37 -0.33 -3.36
N LYS A 8 21.04 0.01 -4.47
CA LYS A 8 22.51 0.10 -4.55
C LYS A 8 23.07 1.18 -3.64
N GLU A 9 22.38 2.31 -3.50
CA GLU A 9 22.76 3.37 -2.56
C GLU A 9 22.69 2.91 -1.10
N GLY A 10 21.92 1.87 -0.80
CA GLY A 10 21.82 1.28 0.52
C GLY A 10 21.25 2.22 1.57
N LYS A 11 20.58 3.32 1.19
CA LYS A 11 20.04 4.31 2.12
C LYS A 11 18.57 4.08 2.48
N ASN A 12 17.84 3.34 1.65
CA ASN A 12 16.43 3.08 1.88
C ASN A 12 16.26 1.91 2.88
N LYS A 13 15.86 2.25 4.11
CA LYS A 13 15.66 1.29 5.21
C LYS A 13 14.58 0.24 4.89
N ILE A 14 13.58 0.59 4.08
CA ILE A 14 12.53 -0.36 3.70
C ILE A 14 13.11 -1.47 2.83
N PHE A 15 13.94 -1.15 1.83
CA PHE A 15 14.60 -2.17 1.00
C PHE A 15 15.63 -3.00 1.78
N GLN A 16 16.23 -2.46 2.84
CA GLN A 16 17.10 -3.25 3.73
C GLN A 16 16.29 -4.25 4.57
N GLN A 17 15.18 -3.81 5.16
CA GLN A 17 14.35 -4.65 6.02
C GLN A 17 13.49 -5.63 5.21
N TYR A 18 13.04 -5.22 4.03
CA TYR A 18 12.21 -5.98 3.11
C TYR A 18 12.82 -5.93 1.70
N PRO A 19 13.82 -6.77 1.41
CA PRO A 19 14.46 -6.80 0.11
C PRO A 19 13.45 -7.03 -1.02
N LYS A 20 13.68 -6.34 -2.13
CA LYS A 20 12.91 -6.54 -3.36
C LYS A 20 13.19 -7.95 -3.90
N THR A 21 12.15 -8.76 -4.05
CA THR A 21 12.26 -10.15 -4.54
C THR A 21 11.60 -10.39 -5.89
N ILE A 22 10.91 -9.40 -6.45
CA ILE A 22 10.16 -9.52 -7.71
C ILE A 22 10.45 -8.34 -8.65
N THR A 23 10.36 -8.62 -9.95
CA THR A 23 10.14 -7.59 -10.98
C THR A 23 8.64 -7.29 -11.10
N LEU A 24 8.32 -6.03 -11.38
CA LEU A 24 6.95 -5.56 -11.59
C LEU A 24 6.44 -5.79 -13.02
N ILE A 25 7.35 -5.97 -13.98
CA ILE A 25 6.95 -6.15 -15.39
C ILE A 25 6.13 -7.44 -15.52
N GLY A 26 4.93 -7.32 -16.10
CA GLY A 26 4.01 -8.43 -16.30
C GLY A 26 3.24 -8.87 -15.05
N ARG A 27 3.33 -8.13 -13.93
CA ARG A 27 2.55 -8.43 -12.73
C ARG A 27 1.14 -7.83 -12.79
N PRO A 28 0.15 -8.46 -12.13
CA PRO A 28 -1.17 -7.88 -12.00
C PRO A 28 -1.13 -6.51 -11.31
N VAL A 29 -2.09 -5.65 -11.64
CA VAL A 29 -2.15 -4.28 -11.09
C VAL A 29 -2.24 -4.27 -9.56
N LEU A 30 -2.92 -5.24 -8.94
CA LEU A 30 -3.01 -5.33 -7.48
C LEU A 30 -1.67 -5.66 -6.83
N THR A 31 -0.89 -6.55 -7.44
CA THR A 31 0.50 -6.84 -7.04
C THR A 31 1.37 -5.59 -7.15
N THR A 32 1.24 -4.84 -8.25
CA THR A 32 1.97 -3.58 -8.47
C THR A 32 1.55 -2.51 -7.46
N LEU A 33 0.24 -2.38 -7.16
CA LEU A 33 -0.26 -1.48 -6.14
C LEU A 33 0.28 -1.83 -4.76
N TYR A 34 0.24 -3.11 -4.36
CA TYR A 34 0.82 -3.56 -3.08
C TYR A 34 2.30 -3.18 -2.98
N TYR A 35 3.07 -3.42 -4.04
CA TYR A 35 4.48 -3.04 -4.11
C TYR A 35 4.67 -1.53 -3.90
N SER A 36 3.90 -0.71 -4.61
CA SER A 36 3.95 0.74 -4.45
C SER A 36 3.55 1.18 -3.04
N CYS A 37 2.56 0.53 -2.42
CA CYS A 37 2.21 0.81 -1.02
C CYS A 37 3.32 0.40 -0.05
N LEU A 38 4.14 -0.59 -0.39
CA LEU A 38 5.23 -1.07 0.46
C LEU A 38 6.46 -0.17 0.36
N TYR A 39 6.85 0.26 -0.85
CA TYR A 39 8.13 0.95 -1.05
C TYR A 39 7.99 2.45 -1.32
N HIS A 40 6.82 2.88 -1.78
CA HIS A 40 6.61 4.20 -2.42
C HIS A 40 5.38 4.94 -1.89
N PHE A 41 4.91 4.59 -0.68
CA PHE A 41 3.65 5.11 -0.12
C PHE A 41 3.63 6.63 0.03
N ASP A 42 4.77 7.24 0.34
CA ASP A 42 4.90 8.68 0.58
C ASP A 42 5.07 9.49 -0.71
N LEU A 43 5.13 8.84 -1.88
CA LEU A 43 5.24 9.55 -3.14
C LEU A 43 3.95 10.33 -3.46
N PRO A 44 4.07 11.58 -3.93
CA PRO A 44 2.92 12.36 -4.35
C PRO A 44 2.23 11.72 -5.57
N VAL A 45 0.94 12.01 -5.74
CA VAL A 45 0.08 11.40 -6.79
C VAL A 45 0.57 11.63 -8.23
N ASN A 46 1.39 12.67 -8.46
CA ASN A 46 1.99 12.95 -9.77
C ASN A 46 3.22 12.07 -10.09
N ALA A 47 3.68 11.24 -9.15
CA ALA A 47 4.71 10.25 -9.40
C ALA A 47 4.08 8.90 -9.80
N TYR A 48 4.51 8.32 -10.93
CA TYR A 48 3.95 7.06 -11.44
C TYR A 48 4.02 5.87 -10.47
N ALA A 49 5.03 5.84 -9.59
CA ALA A 49 5.18 4.80 -8.58
C ALA A 49 4.29 5.02 -7.34
N SER A 50 3.61 6.16 -7.23
CA SER A 50 2.70 6.45 -6.11
C SER A 50 1.48 5.52 -6.13
N PRO A 51 1.10 4.93 -4.97
CA PRO A 51 -0.13 4.16 -4.86
C PRO A 51 -1.38 4.90 -5.34
N LEU A 52 -1.45 6.22 -5.09
CA LEU A 52 -2.58 7.04 -5.51
C LEU A 52 -2.60 7.22 -7.02
N SER A 53 -1.43 7.38 -7.66
CA SER A 53 -1.32 7.46 -9.12
C SER A 53 -1.83 6.17 -9.78
N ILE A 54 -1.42 5.00 -9.27
CA ILE A 54 -1.86 3.70 -9.75
C ILE A 54 -3.37 3.52 -9.55
N LYS A 55 -3.88 3.88 -8.37
CA LYS A 55 -5.31 3.84 -8.06
C LYS A 55 -6.12 4.64 -9.07
N GLU A 56 -5.72 5.88 -9.35
CA GLU A 56 -6.42 6.78 -10.28
C GLU A 56 -6.33 6.27 -11.73
N PHE A 57 -5.13 5.94 -12.19
CA PHE A 57 -4.90 5.51 -13.58
C PHE A 57 -5.67 4.24 -13.95
N PHE A 58 -5.73 3.27 -13.04
CA PHE A 58 -6.45 2.00 -13.27
C PHE A 58 -7.89 2.01 -12.73
N SER A 59 -8.40 3.18 -12.28
CA SER A 59 -9.76 3.32 -11.74
C SER A 59 -10.08 2.30 -10.64
N MET A 60 -9.13 2.07 -9.73
CA MET A 60 -9.28 1.09 -8.67
C MET A 60 -10.27 1.55 -7.61
N THR A 61 -11.07 0.62 -7.11
CA THR A 61 -12.05 0.90 -6.04
C THR A 61 -11.37 1.25 -4.72
N GLU A 62 -12.05 2.00 -3.84
CA GLU A 62 -11.57 2.24 -2.46
C GLU A 62 -11.31 0.93 -1.71
N LYS A 63 -12.11 -0.10 -1.96
CA LYS A 63 -11.93 -1.43 -1.37
C LYS A 63 -10.60 -2.05 -1.80
N GLN A 64 -10.30 -2.09 -3.09
CA GLN A 64 -9.03 -2.62 -3.61
C GLN A 64 -7.84 -1.82 -3.10
N TYR A 65 -7.94 -0.49 -3.13
CA TYR A 65 -6.89 0.39 -2.64
C TYR A 65 -6.61 0.18 -1.16
N ALA A 66 -7.64 0.29 -0.32
CA ALA A 66 -7.49 0.16 1.13
C ALA A 66 -6.98 -1.24 1.51
N TRP A 67 -7.46 -2.30 0.85
CA TRP A 67 -6.97 -3.66 1.12
C TRP A 67 -5.46 -3.78 0.86
N MET A 68 -4.97 -3.31 -0.29
CA MET A 68 -3.55 -3.40 -0.63
C MET A 68 -2.69 -2.46 0.23
N ALA A 69 -3.13 -1.23 0.43
CA ALA A 69 -2.43 -0.26 1.27
C ALA A 69 -2.31 -0.74 2.72
N ILE A 70 -3.40 -1.14 3.35
CA ILE A 70 -3.38 -1.61 4.74
C ILE A 70 -2.50 -2.85 4.87
N SER A 71 -2.59 -3.80 3.94
CA SER A 71 -1.75 -5.00 3.98
C SER A 71 -0.25 -4.70 3.88
N ALA A 72 0.15 -3.79 2.98
CA ALA A 72 1.54 -3.37 2.85
C ALA A 72 2.02 -2.59 4.09
N LEU A 73 1.20 -1.66 4.58
CA LEU A 73 1.53 -0.82 5.73
C LEU A 73 1.58 -1.61 7.05
N THR A 74 0.76 -2.66 7.21
CA THR A 74 0.85 -3.57 8.36
C THR A 74 2.22 -4.21 8.43
N ARG A 75 2.73 -4.69 7.29
CA ARG A 75 4.08 -5.27 7.22
C ARG A 75 5.16 -4.28 7.64
N LEU A 76 4.96 -2.99 7.38
CA LEU A 76 5.86 -1.92 7.81
C LEU A 76 5.56 -1.39 9.23
N LYS A 77 4.52 -1.89 9.90
CA LYS A 77 4.01 -1.37 11.18
C LYS A 77 3.71 0.13 11.14
N ARG A 78 3.25 0.64 9.99
CA ARG A 78 2.92 2.06 9.76
C ARG A 78 1.48 2.39 10.20
N TRP A 79 1.21 2.29 11.51
CA TRP A 79 -0.14 2.41 12.07
C TRP A 79 -0.85 3.73 11.77
N ASN A 80 -0.13 4.85 11.84
CA ASN A 80 -0.69 6.18 11.53
C ASN A 80 -1.15 6.29 10.07
N ASP A 81 -0.46 5.60 9.16
CA ASP A 81 -0.84 5.60 7.74
C ASP A 81 -2.01 4.66 7.49
N ILE A 82 -2.08 3.53 8.20
CA ILE A 82 -3.27 2.66 8.20
C ILE A 82 -4.51 3.44 8.65
N GLU A 83 -4.39 4.18 9.75
CA GLU A 83 -5.47 5.04 10.22
C GLU A 83 -5.87 6.08 9.16
N ARG A 84 -4.90 6.72 8.50
CA ARG A 84 -5.15 7.67 7.40
C ARG A 84 -5.88 7.03 6.22
N VAL A 85 -5.54 5.80 5.85
CA VAL A 85 -6.24 5.05 4.78
C VAL A 85 -7.69 4.75 5.17
N LEU A 86 -7.96 4.51 6.46
CA LEU A 86 -9.31 4.28 6.98
C LEU A 86 -10.09 5.58 7.20
N MET A 87 -9.44 6.75 7.17
CA MET A 87 -10.10 8.04 7.36
C MET A 87 -10.71 8.56 6.05
N SER A 88 -12.04 8.67 6.01
CA SER A 88 -12.76 9.38 4.96
C SER A 88 -12.98 10.84 5.37
N LYS A 89 -12.61 11.78 4.49
CA LYS A 89 -12.99 13.19 4.63
C LYS A 89 -14.44 13.36 4.19
N LYS A 90 -15.31 13.84 5.09
CA LYS A 90 -16.64 14.29 4.71
C LYS A 90 -16.55 15.65 4.03
N LEU A 91 -17.52 15.91 3.15
CA LEU A 91 -17.66 17.19 2.44
C LEU A 91 -17.75 18.40 3.39
N LEU A 92 -18.21 18.20 4.64
CA LEU A 92 -18.36 19.23 5.67
C LEU A 92 -17.27 19.18 6.76
N GLY A 93 -16.06 18.72 6.43
CA GLY A 93 -14.89 18.80 7.32
C GLY A 93 -14.82 17.76 8.45
N GLY A 94 -15.86 16.93 8.63
CA GLY A 94 -15.82 15.81 9.56
C GLY A 94 -14.96 14.66 9.03
N VAL A 95 -14.10 14.09 9.87
CA VAL A 95 -13.39 12.85 9.57
C VAL A 95 -14.18 11.68 10.16
N LYS A 96 -14.39 10.62 9.37
CA LYS A 96 -14.96 9.37 9.88
C LYS A 96 -14.06 8.21 9.48
N ILE A 97 -13.76 7.36 10.46
CA ILE A 97 -13.13 6.06 10.20
C ILE A 97 -14.14 5.17 9.49
N GLN A 98 -13.76 4.68 8.32
CA GLN A 98 -14.55 3.80 7.48
C GLN A 98 -13.62 2.73 6.87
N CYS A 99 -13.97 1.47 7.10
CA CYS A 99 -13.37 0.36 6.38
C CYS A 99 -14.25 0.03 5.15
N PRO A 100 -13.71 0.05 3.91
CA PRO A 100 -14.48 -0.27 2.70
C PRO A 100 -14.72 -1.79 2.52
N PHE A 101 -14.38 -2.58 3.54
CA PHE A 101 -14.64 -4.02 3.62
C PHE A 101 -14.98 -4.40 5.08
N ALA A 102 -15.37 -5.65 5.32
CA ALA A 102 -15.79 -6.08 6.65
C ALA A 102 -14.64 -5.99 7.66
N TRP A 103 -14.91 -5.40 8.83
CA TRP A 103 -13.95 -5.20 9.92
C TRP A 103 -13.20 -6.46 10.34
N ARG A 104 -13.84 -7.63 10.29
CA ARG A 104 -13.16 -8.92 10.57
C ARG A 104 -11.91 -9.10 9.70
N HIS A 105 -11.97 -8.72 8.42
CA HIS A 105 -10.82 -8.84 7.53
C HIS A 105 -9.74 -7.82 7.85
N LEU A 106 -10.13 -6.60 8.27
CA LEU A 106 -9.17 -5.61 8.75
C LEU A 106 -8.40 -6.18 9.94
N PHE A 107 -9.11 -6.70 10.94
CA PHE A 107 -8.50 -7.30 12.12
C PHE A 107 -7.59 -8.47 11.76
N THR A 108 -8.03 -9.36 10.86
CA THR A 108 -7.16 -10.42 10.32
C THR A 108 -5.88 -9.84 9.73
N ILE A 109 -5.98 -8.88 8.80
CA ILE A 109 -4.81 -8.28 8.13
C ILE A 109 -3.85 -7.66 9.15
N ILE A 110 -4.33 -6.85 10.10
CA ILE A 110 -3.47 -6.15 11.05
C ILE A 110 -2.92 -7.04 12.17
N SER A 111 -3.60 -8.16 12.47
CA SER A 111 -3.14 -9.17 13.43
C SER A 111 -2.20 -10.21 12.83
N SER A 112 -2.18 -10.32 11.49
CA SER A 112 -1.31 -11.25 10.80
C SER A 112 0.14 -10.82 10.97
N ASP A 113 0.95 -11.72 11.55
CA ASP A 113 2.42 -11.61 11.57
C ASP A 113 3.04 -12.04 10.22
N GLU A 114 2.18 -12.41 9.24
CA GLU A 114 2.60 -12.91 7.94
C GLU A 114 3.25 -11.82 7.09
N GLN A 115 4.45 -12.12 6.59
CA GLN A 115 5.24 -11.25 5.74
C GLN A 115 4.82 -11.27 4.26
N GLN A 116 3.79 -12.05 3.89
CA GLN A 116 3.43 -12.30 2.49
C GLN A 116 2.37 -11.32 1.97
N PRO A 117 2.42 -10.91 0.69
CA PRO A 117 1.38 -10.09 0.08
C PRO A 117 0.01 -10.78 0.15
N PRO A 118 -1.10 -10.03 0.19
CA PRO A 118 -2.43 -10.62 0.12
C PRO A 118 -2.60 -11.46 -1.13
N LYS A 119 -3.24 -12.62 -1.00
CA LYS A 119 -3.71 -13.39 -2.16
C LYS A 119 -4.74 -12.54 -2.89
N GLU A 120 -4.58 -12.40 -4.21
CA GLU A 120 -5.56 -11.72 -5.06
C GLU A 120 -6.90 -12.44 -4.91
N VAL A 121 -7.96 -11.71 -4.56
CA VAL A 121 -9.34 -12.23 -4.38
C VAL A 121 -10.07 -12.21 -5.70
#